data_AF-A0A7H0HRI0-F1
#
_entry.id   AF-A0A7H0HRI0-F1
#
_cell.length_a   1.000
_cell.length_b   1.000
_cell.length_c   1.000
_cell.angle_alpha   90.00
_cell.angle_beta   90.00
_cell.angle_gamma   90.00
#
_symmetry.space_group_name_H-M   'P 1'
#
loop_
_entity.id
_entity.type
_entity.pdbx_description
1 polymer ?
#
loop_
_entity_poly.entity_id
_entity_poly.type
_entity_poly.pdbx_seq_one_letter_code
_entity_poly.pdbx_strand_id
1 'polypeptide(L)'
;MRRTARRLAALAALIPLAGCGMGIQPTDVIEAGGPATIDVLPAREARLLLFFLTPDGTLVPVPRFLDDGSAWGGQYDLGPEAVRGTSGPDSATGAERVPPAAAKTVAALLDGPNAREREAGLHNAPTLPERADVEITISGGVIDAAVDVPLAGVDDLGLRQLVCTVAYAEDEWGRPPVRLSGTDGPRPQASCDTSPGGTGDGPARPTPTVSPAVRPAPTP
;
A
#
# COMPACT_ATOMS: atom_id res chain seq x y z
N MET A 1 -46.04 -97.64 8.80
CA MET A 1 -45.02 -97.37 9.84
C MET A 1 -45.11 -95.89 10.23
N ARG A 2 -45.31 -95.61 11.53
CA ARG A 2 -44.88 -94.46 12.38
C ARG A 2 -44.49 -93.17 11.61
N ARG A 3 -44.96 -91.97 11.97
CA ARG A 3 -44.87 -91.33 13.30
C ARG A 3 -45.91 -90.22 13.49
N THR A 4 -46.31 -90.12 14.74
CA THR A 4 -47.24 -89.20 15.40
C THR A 4 -46.75 -87.75 15.48
N ALA A 5 -47.69 -86.84 15.23
CA ALA A 5 -48.07 -85.65 16.00
C ALA A 5 -46.99 -84.64 16.49
N ARG A 6 -47.26 -83.35 16.26
CA ARG A 6 -47.64 -82.43 17.35
C ARG A 6 -48.25 -81.14 16.80
N ARG A 7 -49.34 -80.73 17.46
CA ARG A 7 -50.11 -79.50 17.25
C ARG A 7 -49.41 -78.29 17.91
N LEU A 8 -49.97 -77.12 17.60
CA LEU A 8 -49.94 -75.85 18.36
C LEU A 8 -48.67 -75.02 18.13
N ALA A 9 -48.71 -73.71 17.93
CA ALA A 9 -49.80 -72.74 18.00
C ALA A 9 -49.41 -71.54 17.13
N ALA A 10 -50.41 -70.92 16.49
CA ALA A 10 -50.28 -69.57 15.97
C ALA A 10 -50.28 -68.60 17.16
N LEU A 11 -49.26 -67.75 17.25
CA LEU A 11 -49.36 -66.44 17.88
C LEU A 11 -48.50 -65.46 17.10
N ALA A 12 -49.20 -64.64 16.33
CA ALA A 12 -48.67 -63.42 15.75
C ALA A 12 -48.50 -62.38 16.87
N ALA A 13 -47.33 -61.76 16.96
CA ALA A 13 -47.16 -60.43 17.54
C ALA A 13 -45.80 -59.84 17.15
N LEU A 14 -45.84 -58.87 16.23
CA LEU A 14 -45.07 -57.62 16.20
C LEU A 14 -43.60 -57.66 16.67
N ILE A 15 -42.68 -57.67 15.71
CA ILE A 15 -41.32 -57.13 15.90
C ILE A 15 -41.20 -55.89 15.00
N PRO A 16 -41.02 -54.67 15.56
CA PRO A 16 -40.86 -53.47 14.76
C PRO A 16 -39.51 -53.49 14.05
N LEU A 17 -39.47 -52.93 12.84
CA LEU A 17 -38.26 -52.72 12.06
C LEU A 17 -37.30 -51.81 12.84
N ALA A 18 -36.38 -52.39 13.61
CA ALA A 18 -35.19 -51.70 14.09
C ALA A 18 -34.10 -51.84 13.01
N GLY A 19 -34.07 -50.92 12.06
CA GLY A 19 -33.07 -50.94 10.99
C GLY A 19 -32.94 -49.60 10.28
N CYS A 20 -31.78 -48.99 10.44
CA CYS A 20 -31.31 -47.78 9.76
C CYS A 20 -31.90 -46.43 10.21
N GLY A 21 -31.99 -46.23 11.53
CA GLY A 21 -31.78 -44.90 12.10
C GLY A 21 -30.27 -44.61 12.11
N MET A 22 -29.69 -44.31 10.96
CA MET A 22 -28.33 -43.80 10.89
C MET A 22 -28.38 -42.39 11.47
N GLY A 23 -28.00 -42.27 12.75
CA GLY A 23 -27.96 -41.02 13.48
C GLY A 23 -27.01 -40.06 12.81
N ILE A 24 -27.55 -39.08 12.09
CA ILE A 24 -26.85 -37.84 11.86
C ILE A 24 -26.88 -37.12 13.20
N GLN A 25 -25.81 -37.28 13.98
CA GLN A 25 -25.55 -36.37 15.10
C GLN A 25 -25.61 -34.95 14.51
N PRO A 26 -26.27 -33.98 15.17
CA PRO A 26 -26.19 -32.60 14.72
C PRO A 26 -24.70 -32.24 14.65
N THR A 27 -24.18 -32.13 13.42
CA THR A 27 -22.84 -31.64 13.21
C THR A 27 -22.90 -30.19 13.65
N ASP A 28 -22.16 -29.88 14.70
CA ASP A 28 -22.05 -28.52 15.18
C ASP A 28 -21.65 -27.61 14.01
N VAL A 29 -22.05 -26.35 14.05
CA VAL A 29 -21.68 -25.39 13.02
C VAL A 29 -20.16 -25.23 13.10
N ILE A 30 -19.44 -25.81 12.13
CA ILE A 30 -18.06 -25.40 11.89
C ILE A 30 -18.19 -23.99 11.31
N GLU A 31 -17.72 -22.99 12.05
CA GLU A 31 -17.52 -21.63 11.53
C GLU A 31 -16.79 -21.76 10.19
N ALA A 32 -17.51 -21.46 9.11
CA ALA A 32 -16.87 -21.29 7.82
C ALA A 32 -15.86 -20.18 8.06
N GLY A 33 -14.57 -20.52 7.97
CA GLY A 33 -13.48 -19.57 8.16
C GLY A 33 -13.82 -18.25 7.46
N GLY A 34 -13.55 -17.13 8.14
CA GLY A 34 -13.92 -15.80 7.68
C GLY A 34 -13.59 -15.60 6.20
N PRO A 35 -14.36 -14.74 5.50
CA PRO A 35 -14.20 -14.58 4.06
C PRO A 35 -12.74 -14.33 3.71
N ALA A 36 -12.24 -15.03 2.69
CA ALA A 36 -10.94 -14.73 2.13
C ALA A 36 -11.01 -13.30 1.57
N THR A 37 -10.40 -12.34 2.28
CA THR A 37 -10.22 -10.98 1.77
C THR A 37 -9.09 -11.03 0.76
N ILE A 38 -9.42 -10.94 -0.52
CA ILE A 38 -8.43 -10.70 -1.57
C ILE A 38 -8.19 -9.20 -1.61
N ASP A 39 -6.97 -8.77 -1.34
CA ASP A 39 -6.53 -7.42 -1.69
C ASP A 39 -6.61 -7.28 -3.20
N VAL A 40 -7.64 -6.57 -3.68
CA VAL A 40 -7.87 -6.35 -5.12
C VAL A 40 -6.85 -5.37 -5.72
N LEU A 41 -6.02 -4.76 -4.87
CA LEU A 41 -4.92 -3.91 -5.29
C LEU A 41 -3.62 -4.71 -5.28
N PRO A 42 -2.81 -4.63 -6.35
CA PRO A 42 -1.47 -5.18 -6.39
C PRO A 42 -0.67 -4.80 -5.15
N ALA A 43 0.26 -5.68 -4.78
CA ALA A 43 1.13 -5.52 -3.62
C ALA A 43 1.84 -4.16 -3.65
N ARG A 44 2.09 -3.55 -2.47
CA ARG A 44 2.64 -2.18 -2.35
C ARG A 44 3.94 -2.00 -3.10
N GLU A 45 4.70 -3.09 -3.22
CA GLU A 45 5.99 -3.18 -3.88
C GLU A 45 5.90 -3.01 -5.40
N ALA A 46 4.72 -3.26 -5.99
CA ALA A 46 4.46 -3.14 -7.42
C ALA A 46 3.70 -1.86 -7.79
N ARG A 47 3.38 -0.99 -6.81
CA ARG A 47 2.62 0.24 -7.04
C ARG A 47 3.34 1.49 -6.54
N LEU A 48 3.38 2.51 -7.38
CA LEU A 48 3.76 3.87 -7.05
C LEU A 48 2.50 4.66 -6.69
N LEU A 49 2.60 5.58 -5.74
CA LEU A 49 1.53 6.55 -5.48
C LEU A 49 2.05 7.94 -5.82
N LEU A 50 1.59 8.49 -6.95
CA LEU A 50 2.00 9.81 -7.44
C LEU A 50 0.96 10.84 -7.03
N PHE A 51 1.38 12.04 -6.64
CA PHE A 51 0.44 13.13 -6.38
C PHE A 51 0.43 14.07 -7.58
N PHE A 52 -0.72 14.20 -8.24
CA PHE A 52 -0.92 15.15 -9.34
C PHE A 52 -1.87 16.27 -8.92
N LEU A 53 -1.85 17.38 -9.65
CA LEU A 53 -2.80 18.47 -9.50
C LEU A 53 -4.00 18.26 -10.43
N THR A 54 -5.19 18.45 -9.90
CA THR A 54 -6.41 18.66 -10.69
C THR A 54 -6.44 20.08 -11.27
N PRO A 55 -7.31 20.40 -12.25
CA PRO A 55 -7.40 21.73 -12.84
C PRO A 55 -7.64 22.88 -11.84
N ASP A 56 -8.27 22.60 -10.70
CA ASP A 56 -8.51 23.52 -9.59
C ASP A 56 -7.30 23.64 -8.62
N GLY A 57 -6.20 22.94 -8.88
CA GLY A 57 -4.98 22.99 -8.07
C GLY A 57 -4.99 22.08 -6.83
N THR A 58 -5.92 21.13 -6.76
CA THR A 58 -5.99 20.17 -5.65
C THR A 58 -5.04 19.01 -5.89
N LEU A 59 -4.25 18.63 -4.88
CA LEU A 59 -3.40 17.45 -4.94
C LEU A 59 -4.22 16.18 -4.77
N VAL A 60 -4.12 15.27 -5.75
CA VAL A 60 -4.81 13.98 -5.75
C VAL A 60 -3.82 12.82 -5.88
N PRO A 61 -3.92 11.77 -5.04
CA PRO A 61 -3.09 10.58 -5.17
C PRO A 61 -3.58 9.71 -6.34
N VAL A 62 -2.65 9.30 -7.19
CA VAL A 62 -2.89 8.44 -8.36
C VAL A 62 -1.98 7.22 -8.27
N PRO A 63 -2.55 6.01 -8.13
CA PRO A 63 -1.77 4.79 -8.15
C PRO A 63 -1.28 4.52 -9.59
N ARG A 64 0.02 4.24 -9.72
CA ARG A 64 0.60 3.66 -10.93
C ARG A 64 1.18 2.30 -10.62
N PHE A 65 1.08 1.38 -11.55
CA PHE A 65 1.75 0.10 -11.45
C PHE A 65 3.11 0.20 -12.13
N LEU A 66 4.13 -0.38 -11.50
CA LEU A 66 5.40 -0.58 -12.16
C LEU A 66 5.22 -1.72 -13.15
N ASP A 67 5.43 -1.43 -14.44
CA ASP A 67 5.62 -2.50 -15.43
C ASP A 67 6.96 -3.19 -15.09
N ASP A 68 6.90 -4.25 -14.29
CA ASP A 68 8.07 -5.02 -13.88
C ASP A 68 8.58 -5.96 -14.99
N GLY A 69 7.99 -5.86 -16.19
CA GLY A 69 8.26 -6.75 -17.32
C GLY A 69 7.88 -8.21 -17.05
N SER A 70 7.21 -8.51 -15.94
CA SER A 70 6.74 -9.86 -15.66
C SER A 70 5.52 -10.16 -16.53
N ALA A 71 5.43 -11.42 -16.97
CA ALA A 71 4.36 -11.94 -17.81
C ALA A 71 2.94 -11.84 -17.22
N TRP A 72 2.78 -11.21 -16.04
CA TRP A 72 1.52 -10.97 -15.37
C TRP A 72 1.13 -9.48 -15.29
N GLY A 73 1.96 -8.56 -15.82
CA GLY A 73 1.67 -7.12 -15.92
C GLY A 73 1.51 -6.60 -17.36
N GLY A 74 1.84 -7.40 -18.37
CA GLY A 74 1.71 -7.04 -19.78
C GLY A 74 0.35 -7.41 -20.37
N GLN A 75 -0.28 -6.45 -21.01
CA GLN A 75 -1.31 -6.58 -22.04
C GLN A 75 -1.29 -7.97 -22.74
N TYR A 76 -2.44 -8.65 -22.81
CA TYR A 76 -2.65 -9.92 -23.52
C TYR A 76 -2.58 -9.76 -25.05
N ASP A 77 -1.46 -9.32 -25.60
CA ASP A 77 -1.18 -9.48 -27.02
C ASP A 77 -0.47 -10.81 -27.25
N LEU A 78 -1.27 -11.86 -27.49
CA LEU A 78 -0.79 -13.14 -28.01
C LEU A 78 -0.39 -13.00 -29.49
N GLY A 79 0.75 -12.34 -29.73
CA GLY A 79 1.47 -12.38 -31.00
C GLY A 79 2.44 -13.58 -31.03
N PRO A 80 2.54 -14.33 -32.15
CA PRO A 80 3.33 -15.56 -32.21
C PRO A 80 4.83 -15.25 -32.43
N GLU A 81 5.52 -14.76 -31.41
CA GLU A 81 6.99 -14.63 -31.45
C GLU A 81 7.66 -14.74 -30.08
N ALA A 82 7.31 -15.79 -29.33
CA ALA A 82 8.07 -16.24 -28.17
C ALA A 82 9.15 -17.26 -28.56
N VAL A 83 10.26 -16.81 -29.16
CA VAL A 83 11.52 -17.59 -29.19
C VAL A 83 12.75 -16.66 -29.18
N ARG A 84 13.27 -16.35 -28.00
CA ARG A 84 14.72 -16.41 -27.68
C ARG A 84 14.91 -16.30 -26.18
N GLY A 85 15.21 -17.43 -25.54
CA GLY A 85 15.54 -17.48 -24.13
C GLY A 85 16.88 -16.82 -23.83
N THR A 86 16.93 -16.09 -22.73
CA THR A 86 18.16 -15.85 -21.97
C THR A 86 17.82 -16.07 -20.50
N SER A 87 18.11 -17.26 -20.00
CA SER A 87 18.29 -17.47 -18.56
C SER A 87 19.70 -16.98 -18.20
N GLY A 88 19.80 -15.93 -17.39
CA GLY A 88 21.00 -15.56 -16.64
C GLY A 88 20.85 -16.03 -15.17
N PRO A 89 21.88 -16.63 -14.54
CA PRO A 89 21.81 -17.12 -13.17
C PRO A 89 22.44 -16.14 -12.18
N ASP A 90 21.59 -15.46 -11.40
CA ASP A 90 22.00 -14.66 -10.24
C ASP A 90 20.82 -14.42 -9.31
N SER A 91 20.24 -15.52 -8.81
CA SER A 91 19.54 -15.49 -7.53
C SER A 91 20.56 -15.64 -6.40
N ALA A 92 20.55 -14.65 -5.50
CA ALA A 92 21.03 -14.65 -4.11
C ALA A 92 22.52 -14.30 -3.83
N THR A 93 22.82 -13.00 -3.82
CA THR A 93 23.75 -12.39 -2.85
C THR A 93 23.26 -11.00 -2.45
N GLY A 94 22.91 -10.82 -1.17
CA GLY A 94 22.64 -9.52 -0.56
C GLY A 94 21.24 -8.98 -0.85
N ALA A 95 20.63 -8.33 0.13
CA ALA A 95 19.54 -7.41 -0.13
C ALA A 95 20.09 -6.26 -0.99
N GLU A 96 20.15 -6.49 -2.31
CA GLU A 96 20.33 -5.44 -3.30
C GLU A 96 19.22 -4.46 -3.00
N ARG A 97 19.57 -3.28 -2.46
CA ARG A 97 18.61 -2.22 -2.24
C ARG A 97 18.10 -1.84 -3.63
N VAL A 98 17.00 -2.46 -4.03
CA VAL A 98 16.03 -1.93 -4.99
C VAL A 98 16.02 -0.42 -4.74
N PRO A 99 16.24 0.44 -5.75
CA PRO A 99 16.18 1.88 -5.55
C PRO A 99 14.94 2.15 -4.69
N PRO A 100 15.07 2.89 -3.56
CA PRO A 100 13.95 3.04 -2.64
C PRO A 100 12.76 3.48 -3.46
N ALA A 101 11.60 2.87 -3.19
CA ALA A 101 10.39 3.12 -3.96
C ALA A 101 10.19 4.62 -4.20
N ALA A 102 10.61 5.49 -3.26
CA ALA A 102 10.64 6.94 -3.43
C ALA A 102 11.42 7.46 -4.63
N ALA A 103 12.66 7.06 -4.89
CA ALA A 103 13.44 7.63 -6.00
C ALA A 103 12.77 7.34 -7.36
N LYS A 104 12.27 6.12 -7.56
CA LYS A 104 11.49 5.74 -8.75
C LYS A 104 10.15 6.46 -8.80
N THR A 105 9.47 6.59 -7.66
CA THR A 105 8.19 7.31 -7.56
C THR A 105 8.37 8.78 -7.96
N VAL A 106 9.44 9.44 -7.49
CA VAL A 106 9.74 10.83 -7.85
C VAL A 106 10.10 10.94 -9.33
N ALA A 107 10.93 10.05 -9.88
CA ALA A 107 11.21 10.05 -11.32
C ALA A 107 9.93 9.93 -12.16
N ALA A 108 9.02 9.02 -11.79
CA ALA A 108 7.74 8.86 -12.47
C ALA A 108 6.79 10.06 -12.31
N LEU A 109 6.90 10.81 -11.21
CA LEU A 109 6.22 12.08 -11.02
C LEU A 109 6.77 13.13 -11.98
N LEU A 110 8.09 13.29 -12.07
CA LEU A 110 8.73 14.32 -12.92
C LEU A 110 8.46 14.09 -14.41
N ASP A 111 8.42 12.83 -14.86
CA ASP A 111 7.97 12.45 -16.20
C ASP A 111 6.53 12.90 -16.50
N GLY A 112 5.74 13.17 -15.46
CA GLY A 112 4.42 13.77 -15.53
C GLY A 112 3.29 12.77 -15.80
N PRO A 113 2.05 13.27 -15.92
CA PRO A 113 0.88 12.43 -16.13
C PRO A 113 0.87 11.74 -17.50
N ASN A 114 0.41 10.48 -17.53
CA ASN A 114 0.24 9.73 -18.77
C ASN A 114 -0.92 10.30 -19.61
N ALA A 115 -1.15 9.78 -20.82
CA ALA A 115 -2.18 10.31 -21.72
C ALA A 115 -3.58 10.32 -21.10
N ARG A 116 -3.98 9.24 -20.40
CA ARG A 116 -5.31 9.14 -19.76
C ARG A 116 -5.45 10.10 -18.59
N GLU A 117 -4.41 10.23 -17.78
CA GLU A 117 -4.38 11.18 -16.65
C GLU A 117 -4.45 12.63 -17.14
N ARG A 118 -3.73 12.96 -18.23
CA ARG A 118 -3.81 14.27 -18.88
C ARG A 118 -5.20 14.55 -19.46
N GLU A 119 -5.83 13.56 -20.08
CA GLU A 119 -7.23 13.66 -20.55
C GLU A 119 -8.21 13.92 -19.40
N ALA A 120 -7.91 13.41 -18.20
CA ALA A 120 -8.65 13.71 -16.97
C ALA A 120 -8.31 15.09 -16.36
N GLY A 121 -7.45 15.89 -17.00
CA GLY A 121 -7.04 17.21 -16.56
C GLY A 121 -5.95 17.22 -15.48
N LEU A 122 -5.36 16.06 -15.18
CA LEU A 122 -4.28 15.96 -14.20
C LEU A 122 -2.98 16.51 -14.78
N HIS A 123 -2.23 17.25 -13.96
CA HIS A 123 -0.97 17.87 -14.35
C HIS A 123 0.01 17.98 -13.16
N ASN A 124 1.27 18.23 -13.47
CA ASN A 124 2.26 18.65 -12.48
C ASN A 124 2.18 20.16 -12.25
N ALA A 125 2.67 20.62 -11.09
CA ALA A 125 2.90 22.04 -10.87
C ALA A 125 3.77 22.60 -12.01
N PRO A 126 3.42 23.74 -12.63
CA PRO A 126 4.14 24.27 -13.79
C PRO A 126 5.62 24.59 -13.53
N THR A 127 5.99 24.83 -12.27
CA THR A 127 7.37 25.12 -11.86
C THR A 127 8.15 23.86 -11.45
N LEU A 128 7.52 22.69 -11.47
CA LEU A 128 8.21 21.44 -11.15
C LEU A 128 9.24 21.14 -12.25
N PRO A 129 10.46 20.71 -11.91
CA PRO A 129 11.43 20.33 -12.93
C PRO A 129 10.91 19.15 -13.76
N GLU A 130 11.12 19.20 -15.08
CA GLU A 130 10.71 18.10 -15.96
C GLU A 130 11.57 16.84 -15.79
N ARG A 131 12.84 17.01 -15.38
CA ARG A 131 13.78 15.93 -15.09
C ARG A 131 14.73 16.35 -13.98
N ALA A 132 14.99 15.44 -13.05
CA ALA A 132 16.00 15.56 -12.02
C ALA A 132 16.31 14.17 -11.45
N ASP A 133 17.55 13.96 -11.03
CA ASP A 133 17.93 12.80 -10.23
C ASP A 133 17.65 13.09 -8.75
N VAL A 134 17.20 12.06 -8.03
CA VAL A 134 16.83 12.17 -6.62
C VAL A 134 17.51 11.10 -5.79
N GLU A 135 18.22 11.54 -4.77
CA GLU A 135 18.79 10.69 -3.73
C GLU A 135 17.93 10.76 -2.46
N ILE A 136 17.62 9.61 -1.88
CA ILE A 136 16.77 9.49 -0.70
C ILE A 136 17.59 8.93 0.45
N THR A 137 17.60 9.64 1.58
CA THR A 137 18.19 9.21 2.84
C THR A 137 17.17 9.34 3.96
N ILE A 138 17.09 8.34 4.84
CA ILE A 138 16.21 8.40 6.01
C ILE A 138 17.07 8.52 7.25
N SER A 139 16.84 9.55 8.06
CA SER A 139 17.62 9.82 9.27
C SER A 139 16.78 10.50 10.33
N GLY A 140 16.78 9.98 11.55
CA GLY A 140 16.07 10.58 12.69
C GLY A 140 14.56 10.71 12.51
N GLY A 141 13.93 9.86 11.68
CA GLY A 141 12.50 9.92 11.38
C GLY A 141 12.09 10.98 10.35
N VAL A 142 13.07 11.59 9.67
CA VAL A 142 12.87 12.53 8.57
C VAL A 142 13.37 11.88 7.28
N ILE A 143 12.66 12.12 6.18
CA ILE A 143 13.10 11.73 4.83
C ILE A 143 13.85 12.91 4.22
N ASP A 144 15.14 12.76 3.99
CA ASP A 144 15.97 13.69 3.25
C ASP A 144 15.93 13.31 1.77
N ALA A 145 15.40 14.21 0.93
CA ALA A 145 15.34 14.04 -0.51
C ALA A 145 16.18 15.11 -1.19
N ALA A 146 17.35 14.71 -1.69
CA ALA A 146 18.26 15.58 -2.43
C ALA A 146 17.94 15.49 -3.93
N VAL A 147 17.64 16.64 -4.54
CA VAL A 147 17.30 16.80 -5.94
C VAL A 147 18.46 17.54 -6.62
N ASP A 148 18.95 17.04 -7.74
CA ASP A 148 20.14 17.57 -8.43
C ASP A 148 19.89 18.87 -9.25
N VAL A 149 18.77 19.55 -9.01
CA VAL A 149 18.41 20.84 -9.62
C VAL A 149 18.08 21.89 -8.54
N PRO A 150 18.14 23.20 -8.84
CA PRO A 150 17.76 24.23 -7.88
C PRO A 150 16.25 24.21 -7.61
N LEU A 151 15.87 24.40 -6.35
CA LEU A 151 14.47 24.40 -5.92
C LEU A 151 13.89 25.80 -5.69
N ALA A 152 14.68 26.89 -5.79
CA ALA A 152 14.20 28.23 -5.48
C ALA A 152 13.14 28.75 -6.45
N GLY A 153 13.09 28.20 -7.67
CA GLY A 153 12.06 28.52 -8.66
C GLY A 153 10.79 27.68 -8.57
N VAL A 154 10.76 26.68 -7.68
CA VAL A 154 9.60 25.79 -7.51
C VAL A 154 8.61 26.44 -6.56
N ASP A 155 7.37 26.61 -7.01
CA ASP A 155 6.29 27.17 -6.20
C ASP A 155 5.84 26.22 -5.07
N ASP A 156 5.02 26.74 -4.15
CA ASP A 156 4.56 25.96 -3.00
C ASP A 156 3.74 24.73 -3.40
N LEU A 157 3.03 24.78 -4.54
CA LEU A 157 2.29 23.62 -5.05
C LEU A 157 3.24 22.52 -5.50
N GLY A 158 4.29 22.85 -6.24
CA GLY A 158 5.32 21.92 -6.69
C GLY A 158 6.12 21.34 -5.53
N LEU A 159 6.47 22.15 -4.53
CA LEU A 159 7.12 21.65 -3.31
C LEU A 159 6.19 20.70 -2.54
N ARG A 160 4.90 21.03 -2.36
CA ARG A 160 3.93 20.12 -1.75
C ARG A 160 3.74 18.84 -2.54
N GLN A 161 3.70 18.93 -3.87
CA GLN A 161 3.56 17.79 -4.77
C GLN A 161 4.72 16.80 -4.58
N LEU A 162 5.96 17.31 -4.52
CA LEU A 162 7.15 16.49 -4.23
C LEU A 162 7.11 15.90 -2.82
N VAL A 163 6.82 16.72 -1.80
CA VAL A 163 6.75 16.27 -0.39
C VAL A 163 5.75 15.13 -0.24
N CYS A 164 4.54 15.27 -0.78
CA CYS A 164 3.52 14.22 -0.69
C CYS A 164 3.93 12.95 -1.40
N THR A 165 4.52 13.07 -2.59
CA THR A 165 4.97 11.92 -3.36
C THR A 165 6.10 11.17 -2.62
N VAL A 166 7.07 11.88 -2.07
CA VAL A 166 8.17 11.28 -1.28
C VAL A 166 7.64 10.64 0.00
N ALA A 167 6.78 11.34 0.75
CA ALA A 167 6.27 10.86 2.03
C ALA A 167 5.49 9.54 1.87
N TYR A 168 4.59 9.47 0.87
CA TYR A 168 3.77 8.27 0.63
C TYR A 168 4.54 7.11 -0.02
N ALA A 169 5.68 7.39 -0.63
CA ALA A 169 6.54 6.34 -1.15
C ALA A 169 7.28 5.59 -0.03
N GLU A 170 7.47 6.22 1.14
CA GLU A 170 8.18 5.64 2.29
C GLU A 170 7.26 5.21 3.45
N ASP A 171 6.12 5.88 3.65
CA ASP A 171 5.13 5.51 4.67
C ASP A 171 3.73 5.47 4.05
N GLU A 172 2.96 4.45 4.40
CA GLU A 172 1.64 4.24 3.79
C GLU A 172 0.62 5.35 4.08
N TRP A 173 0.87 6.17 5.09
CA TRP A 173 0.05 7.31 5.48
C TRP A 173 0.77 8.66 5.23
N GLY A 174 1.95 8.65 4.61
CA GLY A 174 2.73 9.85 4.35
C GLY A 174 3.10 10.66 5.60
N ARG A 175 3.25 10.00 6.76
CA ARG A 175 3.45 10.66 8.07
C ARG A 175 4.84 11.28 8.28
N PRO A 176 5.96 10.66 7.83
CA PRO A 176 7.27 11.23 8.08
C PRO A 176 7.42 12.58 7.38
N PRO A 177 7.97 13.60 8.05
CA PRO A 177 8.29 14.86 7.39
C PRO A 177 9.40 14.66 6.37
N VAL A 178 9.34 15.46 5.31
CA VAL A 178 10.31 15.46 4.21
C VAL A 178 11.12 16.76 4.24
N ARG A 179 12.44 16.64 4.10
CA ARG A 179 13.34 17.77 3.83
C ARG A 179 13.83 17.67 2.39
N LEU A 180 13.35 18.57 1.55
CA LEU A 180 13.83 18.71 0.17
C LEU A 180 15.14 19.52 0.17
N SER A 181 16.13 19.09 -0.61
CA SER A 181 17.36 19.85 -0.82
C SER A 181 17.67 19.95 -2.31
N GLY A 182 17.76 21.16 -2.85
CA GLY A 182 18.22 21.40 -4.21
C GLY A 182 19.71 21.71 -4.25
N THR A 183 20.25 21.95 -5.44
CA THR A 183 21.63 22.46 -5.61
C THR A 183 21.85 23.84 -4.99
N ASP A 184 20.76 24.55 -4.71
CA ASP A 184 20.72 25.85 -4.05
C ASP A 184 20.48 25.77 -2.53
N GLY A 185 20.43 24.55 -1.98
CA GLY A 185 20.40 24.29 -0.54
C GLY A 185 19.11 23.64 -0.03
N PRO A 186 19.07 23.34 1.27
CA PRO A 186 17.93 22.68 1.91
C PRO A 186 16.74 23.62 2.09
N ARG A 187 15.54 23.07 1.96
CA ARG A 187 14.27 23.71 2.34
C ARG A 187 13.90 23.35 3.79
N PRO A 188 13.02 24.13 4.44
CA PRO A 188 12.39 23.71 5.69
C PRO A 188 11.73 22.34 5.54
N GLN A 189 11.70 21.57 6.63
CA GLN A 189 10.96 20.30 6.67
C GLN A 189 9.46 20.58 6.49
N ALA A 190 8.79 19.73 5.71
CA ALA A 190 7.36 19.82 5.47
C ALA A 190 6.71 18.44 5.57
N SER A 191 5.47 18.41 6.04
CA SER A 191 4.63 17.21 6.04
C SER A 191 3.68 17.23 4.85
N CYS A 192 3.21 16.06 4.43
CA CYS A 192 2.15 15.97 3.42
C CYS A 192 0.79 16.21 4.06
N ASP A 193 0.26 17.41 3.91
CA ASP A 193 -1.12 17.74 4.28
C ASP A 193 -2.01 17.62 3.03
N THR A 194 -2.67 16.47 2.86
CA THR A 194 -3.63 16.25 1.75
C THR A 194 -4.95 16.99 1.94
N SER A 195 -5.07 17.85 2.96
CA SER A 195 -6.25 18.69 3.16
C SER A 195 -6.30 19.74 2.04
N PRO A 196 -7.38 19.80 1.25
CA PRO A 196 -7.56 20.85 0.25
C PRO A 196 -7.68 22.19 0.98
N GLY A 197 -6.64 23.02 0.91
CA GLY A 197 -6.62 24.38 1.50
C GLY A 197 -5.60 24.65 2.61
N GLY A 198 -4.58 23.81 2.79
CA GLY A 198 -3.51 24.07 3.76
C GLY A 198 -2.53 25.15 3.30
N THR A 199 -2.82 26.43 3.57
CA THR A 199 -1.75 27.45 3.73
C THR A 199 -0.78 26.89 4.75
N GLY A 200 0.48 26.71 4.36
CA GLY A 200 1.54 26.06 5.16
C GLY A 200 1.96 26.91 6.37
N ASP A 201 1.06 27.09 7.32
CA ASP A 201 1.33 27.69 8.61
C ASP A 201 0.52 26.95 9.69
N GLY A 202 0.91 25.69 9.93
CA GLY A 202 0.55 25.01 11.17
C GLY A 202 1.40 25.59 12.30
N PRO A 203 0.81 26.05 13.42
CA PRO A 203 1.58 26.61 14.51
C PRO A 203 2.58 25.56 15.01
N ALA A 204 3.84 25.98 15.16
CA ALA A 204 4.89 25.17 15.75
C ALA A 204 4.36 24.45 16.99
N ARG A 205 4.47 23.11 17.00
CA ARG A 205 4.03 22.27 18.11
C ARG A 205 4.63 22.83 19.41
N PRO A 206 3.84 23.19 20.43
CA PRO A 206 4.40 23.69 21.66
C PRO A 206 5.30 22.61 22.27
N THR A 207 6.57 22.96 22.47
CA THR A 207 7.54 22.15 23.20
C THR A 207 6.94 21.80 24.56
N PRO A 208 6.92 20.53 25.01
CA PRO A 208 6.45 20.23 26.35
C PRO A 208 7.38 20.91 27.36
N THR A 209 6.94 22.03 27.93
CA THR A 209 7.57 22.61 29.10
C THR A 209 7.41 21.61 30.23
N VAL A 210 8.50 20.97 30.62
CA VAL A 210 8.56 20.20 31.87
C VAL A 210 8.27 21.18 33.00
N SER A 211 7.06 21.12 33.54
CA SER A 211 6.70 21.83 34.76
C SER A 211 7.66 21.41 35.89
N PRO A 212 8.30 22.35 36.60
CA PRO A 212 9.11 21.99 37.76
C PRO A 212 8.19 21.40 38.83
N ALA A 213 8.53 20.19 39.28
CA ALA A 213 7.82 19.49 40.35
C ALA A 213 7.71 20.40 41.59
N VAL A 214 6.48 20.68 42.01
CA VAL A 214 6.19 21.34 43.28
C VAL A 214 6.69 20.43 44.41
N ARG A 215 7.70 20.88 45.15
CA ARG A 215 8.13 20.21 46.38
C ARG A 215 7.01 20.30 47.42
N PRO A 216 6.60 19.20 48.08
CA PRO A 216 5.66 19.27 49.19
C PRO A 216 6.32 19.98 50.38
N ALA A 217 5.55 20.86 51.04
CA ALA A 217 5.95 21.56 52.25
C ALA A 217 6.04 20.59 53.45
N PRO A 218 6.93 20.84 54.43
CA PRO A 218 7.00 20.04 55.65
C PRO A 218 5.77 20.29 56.54
N THR A 219 5.13 19.21 56.96
CA THR A 219 4.04 19.20 57.95
C THR A 219 4.58 19.50 59.37
N PRO A 220 3.78 20.16 60.24
CA PRO A 220 4.18 20.50 61.61
C PRO A 220 4.21 19.31 62.57
#